data_AF-A0A7S3BHR5-F1
#
_entry.id   AF-A0A7S3BHR5-F1
#
_cell.length_a   1.000
_cell.length_b   1.000
_cell.length_c   1.000
_cell.angle_alpha   90.00
_cell.angle_beta   90.00
_cell.angle_gamma   90.00
#
_symmetry.space_group_name_H-M   'P 1'
#
loop_
_entity.id
_entity.type
_entity.pdbx_description
1 polymer ?
#
loop_
_entity_poly.entity_id
_entity_poly.type
_entity_poly.pdbx_seq_one_letter_code
_entity_poly.pdbx_strand_id
1 'polypeptide(L)'
;VVGAAANSDPQLFHCVLASVPFLDVAGTLQDGSLPLSINEWEEFGNPNEAAAHESLFRLSPVHNVPAATPFPRTLLLPALNDARTGFWESLKYAHAIRSGDGGGVPPRLALVRTDMEGGHFRDPNPTRRAELRALELGFVVDSLLRS
;
A
#
# COMPACT_ATOMS: atom_id res chain seq x y z
N VAL A 1 -3.92 1.20 -7.46
CA VAL A 1 -4.67 2.48 -7.66
C VAL A 1 -4.46 3.47 -6.52
N VAL A 2 -4.99 3.22 -5.30
CA VAL A 2 -4.94 4.20 -4.20
C VAL A 2 -3.53 4.66 -3.84
N GLY A 3 -2.54 3.75 -3.76
CA GLY A 3 -1.14 4.13 -3.49
C GLY A 3 -0.53 5.01 -4.59
N ALA A 4 -0.76 4.67 -5.86
CA ALA A 4 -0.27 5.47 -6.98
C ALA A 4 -0.90 6.88 -7.02
N ALA A 5 -2.22 6.98 -6.78
CA ALA A 5 -2.91 8.26 -6.71
C ALA A 5 -2.44 9.13 -5.52
N ALA A 6 -2.22 8.52 -4.35
CA ALA A 6 -1.68 9.22 -3.20
C ALA A 6 -0.25 9.73 -3.42
N ASN A 7 0.55 9.00 -4.21
CA ASN A 7 1.89 9.43 -4.59
C ASN A 7 1.88 10.58 -5.61
N SER A 8 0.99 10.52 -6.61
CA SER A 8 0.93 11.53 -7.67
C SER A 8 0.41 12.86 -7.17
N ASP A 9 -0.67 12.84 -6.39
CA ASP A 9 -1.40 14.03 -5.97
C ASP A 9 -1.74 13.97 -4.47
N PRO A 10 -0.74 13.89 -3.58
CA PRO A 10 -0.94 13.67 -2.14
C PRO A 10 -1.85 14.72 -1.49
N GLN A 11 -1.83 15.95 -2.01
CA GLN A 11 -2.59 17.09 -1.48
C GLN A 11 -4.10 16.98 -1.71
N LEU A 12 -4.55 16.08 -2.60
CA LEU A 12 -5.98 15.85 -2.86
C LEU A 12 -6.63 14.95 -1.81
N PHE A 13 -5.84 14.31 -0.96
CA PHE A 13 -6.32 13.33 0.01
C PHE A 13 -6.04 13.81 1.43
N HIS A 14 -7.08 13.80 2.27
CA HIS A 14 -6.90 14.07 3.70
C HIS A 14 -6.25 12.89 4.44
N CYS A 15 -6.66 11.68 4.06
CA CYS A 15 -6.10 10.44 4.54
C CYS A 15 -6.25 9.34 3.49
N VAL A 16 -5.43 8.30 3.61
CA VAL A 16 -5.42 7.12 2.75
C VAL A 16 -5.65 5.89 3.59
N LEU A 17 -6.54 5.01 3.13
CA LEU A 17 -6.78 3.70 3.71
C LEU A 17 -6.72 2.67 2.59
N ALA A 18 -5.91 1.63 2.77
CA ALA A 18 -5.78 0.58 1.78
C ALA A 18 -5.75 -0.80 2.44
N SER A 19 -6.68 -1.67 2.04
CA SER A 19 -6.79 -3.06 2.52
C SER A 19 -6.19 -4.01 1.50
N VAL A 20 -5.36 -4.95 1.96
CA VAL A 20 -4.60 -5.92 1.14
C VAL A 20 -4.07 -5.28 -0.16
N PRO A 21 -3.33 -4.16 -0.07
CA PRO A 21 -2.98 -3.39 -1.25
C PRO A 21 -1.77 -3.98 -1.99
N PHE A 22 -1.87 -4.03 -3.32
CA PHE A 22 -0.73 -4.28 -4.21
C PHE A 22 0.07 -2.99 -4.41
N LEU A 23 1.29 -2.93 -3.88
CA LEU A 23 2.09 -1.70 -3.74
C LEU A 23 3.52 -1.84 -4.27
N ASP A 24 4.06 -3.05 -4.37
CA ASP A 24 5.39 -3.32 -4.89
C ASP A 24 5.31 -3.98 -6.28
N VAL A 25 4.58 -3.33 -7.20
CA VAL A 25 4.26 -3.92 -8.52
C VAL A 25 5.48 -4.47 -9.25
N ALA A 26 6.54 -3.65 -9.41
CA ALA A 26 7.75 -4.09 -10.09
C ALA A 26 8.48 -5.20 -9.33
N GLY A 27 8.65 -5.07 -8.00
CA GLY A 27 9.39 -6.03 -7.20
C GLY A 27 8.68 -7.39 -7.08
N THR A 28 7.36 -7.39 -6.91
CA THR A 28 6.55 -8.61 -6.80
C THR A 28 6.47 -9.33 -8.14
N LEU A 29 6.14 -8.64 -9.24
CA LEU A 29 6.03 -9.29 -10.57
C LEU A 29 7.36 -9.78 -11.13
N GLN A 30 8.49 -9.26 -10.63
CA GLN A 30 9.82 -9.73 -11.02
C GLN A 30 10.11 -11.14 -10.50
N ASP A 31 9.53 -11.53 -9.37
CA ASP A 31 9.65 -12.87 -8.82
C ASP A 31 8.56 -13.80 -9.38
N GLY A 32 8.93 -14.60 -10.39
CA GLY A 32 8.05 -15.60 -10.99
C GLY A 32 7.76 -16.82 -10.10
N SER A 33 8.39 -16.94 -8.92
CA SER A 33 8.10 -18.02 -7.97
C SER A 33 6.88 -17.73 -7.09
N LEU A 34 6.41 -16.47 -7.05
CA LEU A 34 5.22 -16.10 -6.30
C LEU A 34 3.93 -16.58 -7.01
N PRO A 35 2.87 -16.93 -6.25
CA PRO A 35 1.73 -17.68 -6.79
C PRO A 35 0.98 -17.03 -7.95
N LEU A 36 0.97 -15.69 -8.03
CA LEU A 36 0.21 -14.94 -9.04
C LEU A 36 1.08 -14.25 -10.09
N SER A 37 2.39 -14.08 -9.86
CA SER A 37 3.23 -13.21 -10.70
C SER A 37 3.17 -13.57 -12.18
N ILE A 38 3.32 -14.86 -12.52
CA ILE A 38 3.29 -15.32 -13.92
C ILE A 38 1.92 -15.05 -14.56
N ASN A 39 0.83 -15.27 -13.82
CA ASN A 39 -0.52 -15.04 -14.33
C ASN A 39 -0.79 -13.54 -14.52
N GLU A 40 -0.20 -12.70 -13.69
CA GLU A 40 -0.36 -11.25 -13.72
C GLU A 40 0.48 -10.56 -14.80
N TRP A 41 1.45 -11.26 -15.41
CA TRP A 41 2.21 -10.72 -16.54
C TRP A 41 1.35 -10.44 -17.77
N GLU A 42 0.25 -11.17 -17.98
CA GLU A 42 -0.69 -10.88 -19.08
C GLU A 42 -1.39 -9.53 -18.89
N GLU A 43 -1.68 -9.15 -17.65
CA GLU A 43 -2.36 -7.89 -17.31
C GLU A 43 -1.39 -6.71 -17.23
N PHE A 44 -0.28 -6.87 -16.50
CA PHE A 44 0.62 -5.76 -16.18
C PHE A 44 1.89 -5.74 -17.05
N GLY A 45 2.27 -6.86 -17.65
CA GLY A 45 3.54 -7.07 -18.33
C GLY A 45 4.55 -7.84 -17.47
N ASN A 46 5.53 -8.44 -18.14
CA ASN A 46 6.62 -9.18 -17.49
C ASN A 46 7.81 -8.26 -17.19
N PRO A 47 8.07 -7.85 -15.93
CA PRO A 47 9.20 -6.96 -15.60
C PRO A 47 10.58 -7.58 -15.83
N ASN A 48 10.69 -8.85 -16.24
CA ASN A 48 11.94 -9.42 -16.74
C ASN A 48 12.29 -8.93 -18.15
N GLU A 49 11.36 -8.26 -18.83
CA GLU A 49 11.56 -7.56 -20.10
C GLU A 49 11.75 -6.06 -19.86
N ALA A 50 12.80 -5.48 -20.45
CA ALA A 50 13.22 -4.10 -20.14
C ALA A 50 12.11 -3.04 -20.33
N ALA A 51 11.31 -3.17 -21.40
CA ALA A 51 10.24 -2.21 -21.69
C ALA A 51 9.09 -2.27 -20.66
N ALA A 52 8.74 -3.48 -20.20
CA ALA A 52 7.74 -3.67 -19.17
C ALA A 52 8.27 -3.25 -17.80
N HIS A 53 9.53 -3.57 -17.48
CA HIS A 53 10.17 -3.17 -16.23
C HIS A 53 10.08 -1.66 -15.98
N GLU A 54 10.45 -0.83 -16.97
CA GLU A 54 10.40 0.63 -16.84
C GLU A 54 8.98 1.14 -16.56
N SER A 55 8.00 0.59 -17.26
CA SER A 55 6.58 0.93 -17.09
C SER A 55 6.07 0.55 -15.70
N LEU A 56 6.38 -0.67 -15.26
CA LEU A 56 5.98 -1.21 -13.95
C LEU A 56 6.67 -0.48 -12.80
N PHE A 57 7.94 -0.11 -12.97
CA PHE A 57 8.69 0.66 -11.97
C PHE A 57 8.06 2.04 -11.76
N ARG A 58 7.65 2.73 -12.84
CA ARG A 58 6.93 4.01 -12.74
C ARG A 58 5.55 3.89 -12.11
N LEU A 59 4.89 2.75 -12.25
CA LEU A 59 3.57 2.49 -11.67
C LEU A 59 3.64 2.06 -10.20
N SER A 60 4.76 1.49 -9.75
CA SER A 60 4.90 0.86 -8.44
C SER A 60 4.87 1.88 -7.28
N PRO A 61 3.85 1.86 -6.39
CA PRO A 61 3.76 2.83 -5.30
C PRO A 61 4.96 2.86 -4.36
N VAL A 62 5.56 1.72 -4.03
CA VAL A 62 6.75 1.65 -3.17
C VAL A 62 7.92 2.49 -3.70
N HIS A 63 8.08 2.54 -5.02
CA HIS A 63 9.21 3.20 -5.68
C HIS A 63 9.00 4.69 -5.96
N ASN A 64 7.75 5.18 -5.86
CA ASN A 64 7.38 6.51 -6.33
C ASN A 64 6.79 7.42 -5.23
N VAL A 65 7.14 7.18 -3.96
CA VAL A 65 6.73 8.09 -2.87
C VAL A 65 7.44 9.44 -3.06
N PRO A 66 6.71 10.56 -3.15
CA PRO A 66 7.32 11.87 -3.38
C PRO A 66 8.19 12.30 -2.19
N ALA A 67 9.39 12.75 -2.47
CA ALA A 67 10.29 13.37 -1.48
C ALA A 67 9.79 14.77 -1.10
N ALA A 68 10.15 15.24 0.10
CA ALA A 68 9.98 16.63 0.54
C ALA A 68 8.54 17.22 0.43
N THR A 69 7.52 16.36 0.33
CA THR A 69 6.12 16.76 0.13
C THR A 69 5.27 16.32 1.33
N PRO A 70 4.37 17.13 1.90
CA PRO A 70 3.40 16.64 2.87
C PRO A 70 2.63 15.45 2.31
N PHE A 71 2.46 14.39 3.10
CA PHE A 71 1.83 13.15 2.66
C PHE A 71 0.59 12.86 3.50
N PRO A 72 -0.52 12.37 2.92
CA PRO A 72 -1.72 12.06 3.66
C PRO A 72 -1.45 11.03 4.76
N ARG A 73 -2.14 11.18 5.89
CA ARG A 73 -2.14 10.16 6.95
C ARG A 73 -2.57 8.85 6.32
N THR A 74 -1.76 7.80 6.44
CA THR A 74 -1.96 6.54 5.71
C THR A 74 -2.15 5.37 6.67
N LEU A 75 -3.19 4.55 6.45
CA LEU A 75 -3.41 3.28 7.13
C LEU A 75 -3.39 2.13 6.12
N LEU A 76 -2.48 1.18 6.32
CA LEU A 76 -2.36 -0.03 5.51
C LEU A 76 -2.83 -1.24 6.33
N LEU A 77 -3.64 -2.08 5.71
CA LEU A 77 -4.25 -3.26 6.32
C LEU A 77 -3.89 -4.53 5.52
N PRO A 78 -2.62 -4.96 5.52
CA PRO A 78 -2.22 -6.22 4.90
C PRO A 78 -2.66 -7.42 5.75
N ALA A 79 -2.56 -8.62 5.18
CA ALA A 79 -2.78 -9.87 5.88
C ALA A 79 -1.58 -10.80 5.69
N LEU A 80 -1.15 -11.48 6.77
CA LEU A 80 0.08 -12.28 6.80
C LEU A 80 0.04 -13.45 5.83
N ASN A 81 -1.12 -14.11 5.73
CA ASN A 81 -1.31 -15.30 4.90
C ASN A 81 -1.96 -14.96 3.55
N ASP A 82 -1.89 -13.70 3.10
CA ASP A 82 -2.33 -13.31 1.77
C ASP A 82 -1.35 -13.80 0.71
N ALA A 83 -1.82 -14.71 -0.15
CA ALA A 83 -1.04 -15.27 -1.26
C ALA A 83 -1.14 -14.44 -2.55
N ARG A 84 -1.93 -13.37 -2.57
CA ARG A 84 -2.15 -12.49 -3.74
C ARG A 84 -1.31 -11.23 -3.65
N THR A 85 -1.29 -10.60 -2.48
CA THR A 85 -0.49 -9.41 -2.23
C THR A 85 0.36 -9.64 -1.00
N GLY A 86 1.67 -9.54 -1.14
CA GLY A 86 2.58 -9.81 -0.03
C GLY A 86 2.43 -8.78 1.08
N PHE A 87 2.30 -9.23 2.34
CA PHE A 87 2.22 -8.29 3.47
C PHE A 87 3.42 -7.33 3.55
N TRP A 88 4.59 -7.79 3.08
CA TRP A 88 5.82 -7.01 3.02
C TRP A 88 5.72 -5.78 2.12
N GLU A 89 4.85 -5.80 1.10
CA GLU A 89 4.66 -4.64 0.22
C GLU A 89 4.13 -3.43 0.99
N SER A 90 3.18 -3.66 1.90
CA SER A 90 2.66 -2.64 2.81
C SER A 90 3.72 -2.15 3.78
N LEU A 91 4.60 -3.04 4.27
CA LEU A 91 5.71 -2.66 5.15
C LEU A 91 6.75 -1.79 4.41
N LYS A 92 7.12 -2.16 3.19
CA LYS A 92 8.02 -1.39 2.32
C LYS A 92 7.43 -0.01 2.04
N TYR A 93 6.15 0.07 1.69
CA TYR A 93 5.49 1.35 1.40
C TYR A 93 5.39 2.25 2.63
N ALA A 94 5.02 1.70 3.79
CA ALA A 94 5.01 2.47 5.04
C ALA A 94 6.41 2.98 5.41
N HIS A 95 7.45 2.18 5.19
CA HIS A 95 8.83 2.62 5.34
C HIS A 95 9.16 3.77 4.36
N ALA A 96 8.87 3.61 3.07
CA ALA A 96 9.11 4.64 2.07
C ALA A 96 8.39 5.97 2.38
N ILE A 97 7.15 5.93 2.86
CA ILE A 97 6.42 7.11 3.33
C ILE A 97 7.15 7.78 4.49
N ARG A 98 7.51 7.02 5.52
CA ARG A 98 8.16 7.54 6.74
C ARG A 98 9.57 8.08 6.46
N SER A 99 10.29 7.47 5.53
CA SER A 99 11.64 7.84 5.12
C SER A 99 11.68 8.92 4.03
N GLY A 100 10.54 9.51 3.65
CA GLY A 100 10.44 10.51 2.59
C GLY A 100 11.02 11.89 2.96
N ASP A 101 12.19 11.87 3.59
CA ASP A 101 12.91 12.96 4.20
C ASP A 101 13.51 13.88 3.14
N GLY A 102 12.70 14.82 2.66
CA GLY A 102 13.23 16.12 2.30
C GLY A 102 13.09 17.00 3.52
N GLY A 103 14.21 17.38 4.15
CA GLY A 103 14.19 18.27 5.31
C GLY A 103 13.22 19.45 5.10
N GLY A 104 12.39 19.74 6.11
CA GLY A 104 11.40 20.82 6.04
C GLY A 104 9.93 20.38 5.92
N VAL A 105 9.63 19.08 5.85
CA VAL A 105 8.25 18.57 5.99
C VAL A 105 7.98 17.99 7.38
N PRO A 106 6.75 18.11 7.92
CA PRO A 106 6.36 17.45 9.16
C PRO A 106 6.48 15.91 9.08
N PRO A 107 6.65 15.22 10.21
CA PRO A 107 6.64 13.76 10.25
C PRO A 107 5.41 13.17 9.57
N ARG A 108 5.62 12.21 8.66
CA ARG A 108 4.56 11.55 7.90
C ARG A 108 4.01 10.35 8.68
N LEU A 109 2.70 10.34 8.92
CA LEU A 109 2.04 9.22 9.60
C LEU A 109 1.67 8.13 8.58
N ALA A 110 2.38 7.00 8.63
CA ALA A 110 1.96 5.75 8.01
C ALA A 110 1.79 4.69 9.10
N LEU A 111 0.61 4.10 9.22
CA LEU A 111 0.29 3.01 10.14
C LEU A 111 0.10 1.71 9.36
N VAL A 112 0.51 0.60 9.96
CA VAL A 112 0.27 -0.74 9.41
C VAL A 112 -0.34 -1.58 10.51
N ARG A 113 -1.52 -2.15 10.27
CA ARG A 113 -2.10 -3.21 11.10
C ARG A 113 -2.20 -4.46 10.24
N THR A 114 -1.29 -5.39 10.46
CA THR A 114 -1.31 -6.69 9.80
C THR A 114 -2.32 -7.60 10.48
N ASP A 115 -3.22 -8.21 9.69
CA ASP A 115 -3.95 -9.38 10.15
C ASP A 115 -3.00 -10.58 10.21
N MET A 116 -2.69 -11.04 11.41
CA MET A 116 -1.70 -12.11 11.64
C MET A 116 -2.25 -13.51 11.34
N GLU A 117 -3.56 -13.65 11.17
CA GLU A 117 -4.22 -14.93 10.92
C GLU A 117 -4.89 -14.96 9.53
N GLY A 118 -5.39 -13.82 9.08
CA GLY A 118 -6.15 -13.70 7.84
C GLY A 118 -5.33 -13.84 6.56
N GLY A 119 -6.07 -13.97 5.46
CA GLY A 119 -5.56 -13.88 4.09
C GLY A 119 -6.25 -12.76 3.32
N HIS A 120 -6.35 -12.89 2.00
CA HIS A 120 -6.83 -11.82 1.13
C HIS A 120 -8.28 -11.36 1.42
N PHE A 121 -9.14 -12.29 1.82
CA PHE A 121 -10.55 -12.00 2.05
C PHE A 121 -10.80 -11.57 3.48
N ARG A 122 -11.83 -10.73 3.66
CA ARG A 122 -12.27 -10.31 4.99
C ARG A 122 -12.65 -11.51 5.86
N ASP A 123 -12.32 -11.41 7.13
CA ASP A 123 -12.66 -12.42 8.13
C ASP A 123 -14.18 -12.73 8.14
N PRO A 124 -14.60 -14.00 8.07
CA PRO A 124 -16.00 -14.40 8.09
C PRO A 124 -16.66 -14.20 9.47
N ASN A 125 -15.90 -13.93 10.54
CA ASN A 125 -16.41 -13.62 11.87
C ASN A 125 -17.00 -12.19 11.91
N PRO A 126 -18.32 -12.03 12.20
CA PRO A 126 -18.97 -10.72 12.24
C PRO A 126 -18.35 -9.74 13.24
N THR A 127 -17.90 -10.22 14.39
CA THR A 127 -17.27 -9.39 15.43
C THR A 127 -15.95 -8.82 14.93
N ARG A 128 -15.08 -9.67 14.36
CA ARG A 128 -13.80 -9.21 13.79
C ARG A 128 -14.01 -8.22 12.63
N ARG A 129 -15.05 -8.41 11.80
CA ARG A 129 -15.42 -7.42 10.78
C ARG A 129 -15.85 -6.08 11.38
N ALA A 130 -16.67 -6.11 12.43
CA ALA A 130 -17.10 -4.90 13.11
C ALA A 130 -15.93 -4.15 13.75
N GLU A 131 -15.00 -4.85 14.39
CA GLU A 131 -13.77 -4.29 14.96
C GLU A 131 -12.87 -3.66 13.89
N LEU A 132 -12.65 -4.36 12.77
CA LEU A 132 -11.90 -3.81 11.65
C LEU A 132 -12.58 -2.56 11.10
N ARG A 133 -13.91 -2.58 10.94
CA ARG A 133 -14.66 -1.42 10.46
C ARG A 133 -14.60 -0.24 11.42
N ALA A 134 -14.65 -0.49 12.72
CA ALA A 134 -14.50 0.53 13.74
C ALA A 134 -13.12 1.20 13.67
N LEU A 135 -12.05 0.41 13.45
CA LEU A 135 -10.71 0.95 13.20
C LEU A 135 -10.64 1.80 11.94
N GLU A 136 -11.15 1.29 10.81
CA GLU A 136 -11.17 1.99 9.53
C GLU A 136 -11.87 3.37 9.67
N LEU A 137 -13.06 3.40 10.26
CA LEU A 137 -13.82 4.62 10.49
C LEU A 137 -13.17 5.54 11.52
N GLY A 138 -12.66 4.99 12.62
CA GLY A 138 -11.97 5.74 13.65
C GLY A 138 -10.73 6.45 13.11
N PHE A 139 -9.96 5.79 12.24
CA PHE A 139 -8.81 6.39 11.56
C PHE A 139 -9.23 7.55 10.65
N VAL A 140 -10.30 7.40 9.87
CA VAL A 140 -10.81 8.47 8.99
C VAL A 140 -11.29 9.66 9.81
N VAL A 141 -12.09 9.43 10.85
CA VAL A 141 -12.61 10.51 11.72
C VAL A 141 -11.47 11.21 12.46
N ASP A 142 -10.52 10.47 13.06
CA ASP A 142 -9.35 11.07 13.72
C ASP A 142 -8.48 11.86 12.72
N SER A 143 -8.38 11.39 11.47
CA SER A 143 -7.68 12.12 10.41
C SER A 143 -8.35 13.46 10.12
N LEU A 144 -9.67 13.45 9.91
CA LEU A 144 -10.46 14.65 9.61
C LEU A 144 -10.49 15.67 10.75
N LEU A 145 -10.48 15.22 12.01
CA LEU A 145 -10.56 16.10 13.17
C LEU A 145 -9.24 16.75 13.59
N ARG A 146 -8.09 16.23 13.11
CA ARG A 146 -6.76 16.76 13.44
C ARG A 146 -6.14 17.61 12.32
N SER A 147 -6.97 18.13 11.42
CA SER A 147 -6.58 19.03 10.32
C SER A 147 -6.13 20.40 10.81
#